data_AF-A0A0V1B6B0-F1
#
_entry.id   AF-A0A0V1B6B0-F1
#
_cell.length_a   1.000
_cell.length_b   1.000
_cell.length_c   1.000
_cell.angle_alpha   90.00
_cell.angle_beta   90.00
_cell.angle_gamma   90.00
#
_symmetry.space_group_name_H-M   'P 1'
#
loop_
_entity.id
_entity.type
_entity.pdbx_description
1 polymer ?
#
loop_
_entity_poly.entity_id
_entity_poly.type
_entity_poly.pdbx_seq_one_letter_code
_entity_poly.pdbx_strand_id
1 'polypeptide(L)'
;MLRNSRLLQTDSCPQLQKSSKRTVGSQFRKSLSTLMNTLNSTNPHYVRCIKPNDEKLPFTFNNARTMQQIAACSLLETLKISAAGHPTRWKYESFFDRYFLLLTMKERNEQSTTLSDKCRQICERFLNNGNFEFGSTKIFFRT
;
A
#
# COMPACT_ATOMS: atom_id res chain seq x y z
N MET A 1 -69.64 4.59 -17.81
CA MET A 1 -68.22 4.81 -18.14
C MET A 1 -67.72 6.04 -17.40
N LEU A 2 -66.51 5.95 -16.82
CA LEU A 2 -65.64 7.04 -16.31
C LEU A 2 -66.16 7.81 -15.08
N ARG A 3 -65.75 7.38 -13.88
CA ARG A 3 -64.58 7.84 -13.08
C ARG A 3 -64.86 9.13 -12.31
N ASN A 4 -65.11 8.99 -11.00
CA ASN A 4 -64.58 9.91 -10.01
C ASN A 4 -64.28 9.17 -8.70
N SER A 5 -63.03 8.75 -8.60
CA SER A 5 -62.39 8.13 -7.45
C SER A 5 -62.05 9.20 -6.40
N ARG A 6 -62.75 9.18 -5.27
CA ARG A 6 -62.38 9.86 -4.04
C ARG A 6 -62.66 8.95 -2.85
N LEU A 7 -61.67 8.89 -1.94
CA LEU A 7 -61.71 8.38 -0.57
C LEU A 7 -61.52 6.87 -0.37
N LEU A 8 -60.26 6.43 -0.41
CA LEU A 8 -59.72 5.61 0.68
C LEU A 8 -58.36 6.22 1.06
N GLN A 9 -58.40 6.91 2.18
CA GLN A 9 -57.28 7.53 2.88
C GLN A 9 -56.30 6.42 3.26
N THR A 10 -55.15 6.37 2.60
CA THR A 10 -54.06 5.52 3.06
C THR A 10 -53.45 6.21 4.27
N ASP A 11 -53.84 5.80 5.47
CA ASP A 11 -53.12 6.16 6.68
C ASP A 11 -51.66 5.73 6.50
N SER A 12 -50.78 6.73 6.47
CA SER A 12 -49.34 6.55 6.42
C SER A 12 -48.92 5.74 7.64
N CYS A 13 -48.54 4.49 7.40
CA CYS A 13 -47.92 3.63 8.41
C CYS A 13 -46.67 4.36 8.93
N PRO A 14 -46.56 4.65 10.25
CA PRO A 14 -45.37 5.29 10.77
C PRO A 14 -44.20 4.39 10.43
N GLN A 15 -43.23 4.93 9.66
CA GLN A 15 -41.96 4.27 9.43
C GLN A 15 -41.34 4.03 10.80
N LEU A 16 -41.51 2.81 11.32
CA LEU A 16 -40.72 2.29 12.41
C LEU A 16 -39.28 2.40 11.93
N GLN A 17 -38.60 3.46 12.36
CA GLN A 17 -37.16 3.54 12.30
C GLN A 17 -36.69 2.31 13.04
N LYS A 18 -36.37 1.27 12.26
CA LYS A 18 -35.77 0.04 12.76
C LYS A 18 -34.38 0.48 13.18
N SER A 19 -34.25 1.07 14.37
CA SER A 19 -32.99 1.24 15.06
C SER A 19 -32.55 -0.18 15.41
N SER A 20 -32.09 -0.91 14.39
CA SER A 20 -31.46 -2.21 14.56
C SER A 20 -30.36 -1.97 15.56
N LYS A 21 -30.54 -2.48 16.78
CA LYS A 21 -29.59 -2.32 17.87
C LYS A 21 -28.26 -2.80 17.32
N ARG A 22 -27.33 -1.87 17.08
CA ARG A 22 -26.04 -2.21 16.49
C ARG A 22 -25.35 -3.17 17.45
N THR A 23 -25.04 -4.37 16.95
CA THR A 23 -24.28 -5.33 17.75
C THR A 23 -22.87 -4.80 17.96
N VAL A 24 -22.24 -5.19 19.06
CA VAL A 24 -20.83 -4.87 19.34
C VAL A 24 -19.94 -5.28 18.15
N GLY A 25 -20.22 -6.44 17.53
CA GLY A 25 -19.51 -6.89 16.33
C GLY A 25 -19.67 -5.95 15.12
N SER A 26 -20.88 -5.42 14.88
CA SER A 26 -21.11 -4.46 13.79
C SER A 26 -20.37 -3.14 14.01
N GLN A 27 -20.27 -2.68 15.26
CA GLN A 27 -19.53 -1.48 15.62
C GLN A 27 -18.01 -1.69 15.51
N PHE A 28 -17.50 -2.83 15.98
CA PHE A 28 -16.10 -3.19 15.86
C PHE A 28 -15.66 -3.28 14.39
N ARG A 29 -16.45 -3.97 13.54
CA ARG A 29 -16.18 -4.05 12.10
C ARG A 29 -16.09 -2.68 11.45
N LYS A 30 -17.06 -1.79 11.74
CA LYS A 30 -17.04 -0.42 11.20
C LYS A 30 -15.80 0.36 11.63
N SER A 31 -15.39 0.21 12.89
CA SER A 31 -14.19 0.86 13.44
C SER A 31 -12.93 0.33 12.75
N LEU A 32 -12.82 -0.99 12.57
CA LEU A 32 -11.70 -1.64 11.89
C LEU A 32 -11.62 -1.23 10.41
N SER A 33 -12.74 -1.16 9.70
CA SER A 33 -12.76 -0.68 8.30
C SER A 33 -12.28 0.77 8.20
N THR A 34 -12.69 1.63 9.13
CA THR A 34 -12.25 3.03 9.16
C THR A 34 -10.75 3.15 9.41
N LEU A 35 -10.21 2.34 10.32
CA LEU A 35 -8.78 2.25 10.58
C LEU A 35 -8.00 1.79 9.35
N MET A 36 -8.43 0.71 8.69
CA MET A 36 -7.76 0.18 7.51
C MET A 36 -7.74 1.20 6.36
N ASN A 37 -8.82 1.95 6.15
CA ASN A 37 -8.85 3.02 5.16
C ASN A 37 -7.80 4.11 5.46
N THR A 38 -7.66 4.47 6.74
CA THR A 38 -6.67 5.47 7.17
C THR A 38 -5.26 4.95 6.94
N LEU A 39 -4.95 3.72 7.37
CA LEU A 39 -3.61 3.12 7.19
C LEU A 39 -3.25 2.97 5.71
N ASN A 40 -4.19 2.54 4.85
CA ASN A 40 -3.97 2.39 3.42
C ASN A 40 -3.76 3.72 2.68
N SER A 41 -4.16 4.85 3.27
CA SER A 41 -3.90 6.18 2.72
C SER A 41 -2.49 6.73 3.07
N THR A 42 -1.74 6.01 3.89
CA THR A 42 -0.40 6.41 4.36
C THR A 42 0.69 5.50 3.81
N ASN A 43 1.96 5.85 4.04
CA ASN A 43 3.08 4.96 3.80
C ASN A 43 3.36 4.11 5.06
N PRO A 44 3.08 2.79 5.04
CA PRO A 44 3.19 1.95 6.24
C PRO A 44 4.64 1.59 6.55
N HIS A 45 4.97 1.57 7.85
CA HIS A 45 6.20 1.02 8.39
C HIS A 45 5.86 -0.15 9.31
N TYR A 46 6.42 -1.32 9.03
CA TYR A 46 6.06 -2.57 9.73
C TYR A 46 7.07 -2.92 10.82
N VAL A 47 6.57 -3.24 12.01
CA VAL A 47 7.35 -3.83 13.11
C VAL A 47 6.71 -5.18 13.48
N ARG A 48 7.53 -6.24 13.51
CA ARG A 48 7.08 -7.61 13.81
C ARG A 48 7.72 -8.07 15.12
N CYS A 49 6.91 -8.22 16.15
CA CYS A 49 7.39 -8.67 17.46
C CYS A 49 7.43 -10.21 17.50
N ILE A 50 8.47 -10.78 18.10
CA ILE A 50 8.63 -12.22 18.31
C ILE A 50 8.70 -12.51 19.80
N LYS A 51 7.85 -13.42 20.29
CA LYS A 51 7.85 -13.84 21.69
C LYS A 51 8.92 -14.91 21.90
N PRO A 52 9.94 -14.70 22.77
CA PRO A 52 11.07 -15.62 22.91
C PRO A 52 10.73 -16.90 23.67
N ASN A 53 9.83 -16.84 24.66
CA ASN A 53 9.36 -18.00 25.43
C ASN A 53 7.94 -17.74 25.96
N ASP A 54 7.21 -18.79 26.33
CA ASP A 54 5.86 -18.66 26.89
C ASP A 54 5.83 -18.54 28.41
N GLU A 55 6.87 -19.02 29.09
CA GLU A 55 6.98 -19.03 30.56
C GLU A 55 7.27 -17.65 31.17
N LYS A 56 7.48 -16.62 30.34
CA LYS A 56 7.84 -15.26 30.74
C LYS A 56 9.17 -15.18 31.49
N LEU A 57 10.08 -16.10 31.20
CA LEU A 57 11.41 -16.13 31.80
C LEU A 57 12.35 -15.16 31.08
N PRO A 58 13.15 -14.37 31.81
CA PRO A 58 14.15 -13.51 31.20
C PRO A 58 15.26 -14.35 30.56
N PHE A 59 15.84 -13.86 29.46
CA PHE A 59 16.99 -14.49 28.76
C PHE A 59 16.80 -15.95 28.30
N THR A 60 15.58 -16.46 28.32
CA THR A 60 15.26 -17.83 27.85
C THR A 60 14.67 -17.76 26.45
N PHE A 61 15.17 -18.59 25.53
CA PHE A 61 14.74 -18.60 24.14
C PHE A 61 14.29 -19.99 23.71
N ASN A 62 13.04 -20.10 23.25
CA ASN A 62 12.47 -21.32 22.70
C ASN A 62 12.55 -21.28 21.17
N ASN A 63 13.49 -22.06 20.62
CA ASN A 63 13.73 -22.15 19.18
C ASN A 63 12.50 -22.64 18.41
N ALA A 64 11.87 -23.73 18.86
CA ALA A 64 10.75 -24.34 18.15
C ALA A 64 9.56 -23.36 18.04
N ARG A 65 9.22 -22.70 19.14
CA ARG A 65 8.14 -21.71 19.17
C ARG A 65 8.47 -20.45 18.36
N THR A 66 9.73 -20.02 18.35
CA THR A 66 10.14 -18.87 17.53
C THR A 66 10.10 -19.19 16.05
N MET A 67 10.56 -20.38 15.64
CA MET A 67 10.48 -20.82 14.24
C MET A 67 9.03 -20.92 13.76
N GLN A 68 8.11 -21.41 14.60
CA GLN A 68 6.68 -21.39 14.30
C GLN A 68 6.14 -19.97 14.08
N GLN A 69 6.55 -18.99 14.90
CA GLN A 69 6.15 -17.60 14.74
C GLN A 69 6.72 -16.98 13.45
N ILE A 70 7.99 -17.24 13.15
CA ILE A 70 8.66 -16.77 11.93
C ILE A 70 7.92 -17.29 10.68
N ALA A 71 7.56 -18.57 10.67
CA ALA A 71 6.79 -19.19 9.59
C ALA A 71 5.36 -18.63 9.50
N ALA A 72 4.64 -18.54 10.63
CA ALA A 72 3.27 -18.01 10.67
C ALA A 72 3.18 -16.53 10.28
N CYS A 73 4.22 -15.74 10.56
CA CYS A 73 4.33 -14.35 10.16
C CYS A 73 4.94 -14.15 8.76
N SER A 74 5.29 -15.26 8.08
CA SER A 74 5.91 -15.28 6.75
C SER A 74 7.13 -14.36 6.62
N LEU A 75 7.96 -14.30 7.67
CA LEU A 75 9.11 -13.39 7.69
C LEU A 75 10.15 -13.79 6.65
N LEU A 76 10.42 -15.09 6.47
CA LEU A 76 11.42 -15.57 5.52
C LEU A 76 10.99 -15.32 4.08
N GLU A 77 9.71 -15.53 3.77
CA GLU A 77 9.14 -15.28 2.45
C GLU A 77 9.17 -13.78 2.13
N THR A 78 8.81 -12.94 3.10
CA THR A 78 8.88 -11.48 2.97
C THR A 78 10.31 -11.02 2.69
N LEU A 79 11.30 -11.57 3.41
CA LEU A 79 12.72 -11.27 3.19
C LEU A 79 13.19 -11.72 1.80
N LYS A 80 12.80 -12.92 1.36
CA LYS A 80 13.14 -13.42 0.02
C LYS A 80 12.57 -12.54 -1.08
N ILE A 81 11.30 -12.14 -0.97
CA ILE A 81 10.66 -11.22 -1.92
C ILE A 81 11.35 -9.86 -1.89
N SER A 82 11.70 -9.36 -0.71
CA SER A 82 12.40 -8.09 -0.56
C SER A 82 13.81 -8.12 -1.17
N ALA A 83 14.53 -9.23 -1.07
CA ALA A 83 15.89 -9.39 -1.57
C ALA A 83 15.95 -9.66 -3.08
N ALA A 84 14.97 -10.37 -3.62
CA ALA A 84 14.84 -10.62 -5.06
C ALA A 84 14.21 -9.44 -5.81
N GLY A 85 13.45 -8.61 -5.10
CA GLY A 85 12.73 -7.48 -5.69
C GLY A 85 13.55 -6.19 -5.76
N HIS A 86 12.86 -5.15 -6.24
CA HIS A 86 13.33 -3.77 -6.29
C HIS A 86 12.54 -2.94 -5.27
N PRO A 87 13.05 -2.77 -4.03
CA PRO A 87 12.30 -2.13 -2.95
C PRO A 87 12.08 -0.64 -3.22
N THR A 88 13.04 0.01 -3.89
CA THR A 88 12.98 1.44 -4.20
C THR A 88 12.43 1.64 -5.61
N ARG A 89 11.36 2.41 -5.73
CA ARG A 89 10.66 2.65 -7.00
C ARG A 89 10.37 4.12 -7.18
N TRP A 90 10.68 4.67 -8.34
CA TRP A 90 10.49 6.08 -8.66
C TRP A 90 9.65 6.24 -9.91
N LYS A 91 8.66 7.15 -9.89
CA LYS A 91 8.01 7.59 -11.12
C LYS A 91 9.01 8.39 -11.96
N TYR A 92 8.91 8.30 -13.29
CA TYR A 92 9.78 9.06 -14.18
C TYR A 92 9.71 10.57 -13.92
N GLU A 93 8.51 11.12 -13.71
CA GLU A 93 8.30 12.54 -13.38
C GLU A 93 9.07 12.94 -12.11
N SER A 94 8.81 12.27 -10.99
CA SER A 94 9.45 12.59 -9.72
C SER A 94 10.97 12.38 -9.74
N PHE A 95 11.46 11.41 -10.53
CA PHE A 95 12.89 11.19 -10.71
C PHE A 95 13.51 12.33 -11.51
N PHE A 96 12.89 12.71 -12.62
CA PHE A 96 13.37 13.80 -13.46
C PHE A 96 13.35 15.13 -12.70
N ASP A 97 12.25 15.47 -12.02
CA ASP A 97 12.15 16.71 -11.23
C ASP A 97 13.26 16.83 -10.18
N ARG A 98 13.72 15.70 -9.64
CA ARG A 98 14.81 15.66 -8.66
C ARG A 98 16.20 15.71 -9.28
N TYR A 99 16.40 15.10 -10.45
CA TYR A 99 17.72 14.85 -11.02
C TYR A 99 17.97 15.52 -12.39
N PHE A 100 17.03 16.33 -12.91
CA PHE A 100 17.17 17.00 -14.22
C PHE A 100 18.42 17.89 -14.31
N LEU A 101 18.90 18.41 -13.18
CA LEU A 101 20.12 19.22 -13.12
C LEU A 101 21.39 18.44 -13.51
N LEU A 102 21.36 17.10 -13.47
CA LEU A 102 22.44 16.24 -13.93
C LEU A 102 22.56 16.17 -15.46
N LEU A 103 21.57 16.71 -16.18
CA LEU A 103 21.57 16.82 -17.64
C LEU A 103 22.06 18.21 -18.09
N THR A 104 22.76 18.22 -19.21
CA THR A 104 23.14 19.47 -19.88
C THR A 104 21.90 20.23 -20.38
N MET A 105 22.04 21.54 -20.63
CA MET A 105 20.92 22.35 -21.13
C MET A 105 20.36 21.83 -22.47
N LYS A 106 21.23 21.28 -23.32
CA LYS A 106 20.84 20.68 -24.61
C LYS A 106 19.97 19.44 -24.41
N GLU A 107 20.42 18.50 -23.57
CA GLU A 107 19.70 17.25 -23.27
C GLU A 107 18.34 17.51 -22.61
N ARG A 108 18.24 18.55 -21.79
CA ARG A 108 16.96 18.94 -21.17
C ARG A 108 15.95 19.43 -22.18
N ASN A 109 16.38 20.31 -23.09
CA ASN A 109 15.49 20.97 -24.04
C ASN A 109 15.24 20.17 -25.32
N GLU A 110 15.87 19.01 -25.47
CA GLU A 110 15.67 18.15 -26.61
C GLU A 110 14.23 17.60 -26.65
N GLN A 111 13.47 17.94 -27.69
CA GLN A 111 12.09 17.51 -27.90
C GLN A 111 11.96 16.09 -28.47
N SER A 112 13.03 15.56 -29.08
CA SER A 112 13.02 14.22 -29.70
C SER A 112 13.08 13.08 -28.67
N THR A 113 13.44 13.36 -27.41
CA THR A 113 13.63 12.36 -26.37
C THR A 113 12.49 12.35 -25.36
N THR A 114 12.02 11.14 -25.00
CA THR A 114 10.96 11.01 -23.99
C THR A 114 11.51 11.23 -22.59
N LEU A 115 10.62 11.46 -21.61
CA LEU A 115 11.00 11.57 -20.20
C LEU A 115 11.72 10.31 -19.70
N SER A 116 11.29 9.13 -20.16
CA SER A 116 11.92 7.85 -19.84
C SER A 116 13.36 7.79 -20.37
N ASP A 117 13.60 8.27 -21.58
CA ASP A 117 14.94 8.29 -22.19
C ASP A 117 15.89 9.24 -21.45
N LYS A 118 15.38 10.41 -21.05
CA LYS A 118 16.14 11.37 -20.23
C LYS A 118 16.52 10.77 -18.87
N CYS A 119 15.58 10.07 -18.22
CA CYS A 119 15.86 9.39 -16.96
C CYS A 119 16.85 8.24 -17.13
N ARG A 120 16.76 7.51 -18.25
CA ARG A 120 17.69 6.45 -18.61
C ARG A 120 19.11 6.99 -18.78
N GLN A 121 19.29 8.09 -19.50
CA GLN A 121 20.59 8.75 -19.66
C GLN A 121 21.22 9.13 -18.32
N ILE A 122 20.43 9.66 -17.37
CA ILE A 122 20.91 9.97 -16.03
C ILE A 122 21.38 8.69 -15.32
N CYS A 123 20.58 7.62 -15.36
CA CYS A 123 20.93 6.37 -14.69
C CYS A 123 22.19 5.74 -15.29
N GLU A 124 22.28 5.64 -16.61
CA GLU A 124 23.44 5.05 -17.31
C GLU A 124 24.72 5.87 -17.12
N ARG A 125 24.61 7.20 -16.95
CA ARG A 125 25.76 8.09 -16.74
C ARG A 125 26.28 8.04 -15.30
N PHE A 126 25.39 7.93 -14.31
CA PHE A 126 25.74 8.14 -12.89
C PHE A 126 25.57 6.90 -12.00
N LEU A 127 24.94 5.83 -12.47
CA LEU A 127 24.73 4.61 -11.71
C LEU A 127 25.49 3.44 -12.34
N ASN A 128 26.02 2.56 -11.50
CA ASN A 128 26.71 1.36 -11.96
C ASN A 128 25.72 0.40 -12.62
N ASN A 129 26.13 -0.16 -13.77
CA ASN A 129 25.33 -1.07 -14.58
C ASN A 129 24.94 -2.32 -13.78
N GLY A 130 23.66 -2.46 -13.44
CA GLY A 130 23.10 -3.70 -12.86
C GLY A 130 22.16 -3.55 -11.67
N ASN A 131 22.08 -2.37 -11.04
CA ASN A 131 21.22 -2.16 -9.86
C ASN A 131 19.92 -1.40 -10.17
N PHE A 132 19.51 -1.32 -11.44
CA PHE A 132 18.26 -0.67 -11.83
C PHE A 132 17.62 -1.30 -13.05
N GLU A 133 16.29 -1.26 -13.10
CA GLU A 133 15.45 -1.73 -14.20
C GLU A 133 14.39 -0.68 -14.55
N PHE A 134 14.05 -0.57 -15.83
CA PHE A 134 13.04 0.37 -16.33
C PHE A 134 11.72 -0.33 -16.60
N GLY A 135 10.66 0.11 -15.94
CA GLY A 135 9.29 -0.29 -16.27
C GLY A 135 8.58 0.73 -17.15
N SER A 136 7.29 0.50 -17.40
CA SER A 136 6.49 1.37 -18.27
C SER A 136 6.28 2.79 -17.70
N THR A 137 6.17 2.93 -16.37
CA THR A 137 5.88 4.23 -15.71
C THR A 137 6.87 4.59 -14.61
N LYS A 138 7.77 3.67 -14.25
CA LYS A 138 8.65 3.79 -13.08
C LYS A 138 10.01 3.16 -13.33
N ILE A 139 11.00 3.66 -12.61
CA ILE A 139 12.34 3.10 -12.47
C ILE A 139 12.37 2.30 -11.18
N PHE A 140 12.97 1.12 -11.24
CA PHE A 140 13.10 0.16 -10.14
C PHE A 140 14.57 0.06 -9.76
N PHE A 141 14.90 0.27 -8.49
CA PHE A 141 16.28 0.19 -8.00
C PHE A 141 16.43 -0.98 -7.05
N ARG A 142 17.56 -1.68 -7.19
CA ARG A 142 18.00 -2.77 -6.33
C ARG A 142 18.95 -2.21 -5.27
N THR A 143 18.85 -2.74 -4.05
CA THR A 143 19.76 -2.44 -2.94
C THR A 143 20.77 -3.57 -2.80
#